data_AF-A0A7W6GR54-F1
#
_entry.id   AF-A0A7W6GR54-F1
#
_cell.length_a   1.000
_cell.length_b   1.000
_cell.length_c   1.000
_cell.angle_alpha   90.00
_cell.angle_beta   90.00
_cell.angle_gamma   90.00
#
_symmetry.space_group_name_H-M   'P 1'
#
loop_
_entity.id
_entity.type
_entity.pdbx_description
1 polymer ?
#
loop_
_entity_poly.entity_id
_entity_poly.type
_entity_poly.pdbx_seq_one_letter_code
_entity_poly.pdbx_strand_id
1 'polypeptide(L)'
;MTTTKGQCHRAPPVSDGITLAFPEVHFAVPPVMTVAQIPLPCRALGALPHDPNPVLEALADAFATLTQQGLYHHDELHPAMLRAAMVDLYRREVLAGGHARFVRTIIALGLGNVAVRHVVQGLRALKAEPYEILARSMAKWCKAHGYVEIPDDVPALDRLDIPFARLNRIAPLGVRIARWMAEHPDHVVIPDRHWKGALGHYCDDNVDRARRLEQRDFHKIAARFEDRHTIAIAEALRLLNRGDVIRQMDRPVHSWTGATQATTQTVQLDSGATLMAVTDDAGLSLFAMPDAEAADIIADDLLIYLSDAEIAARCTHLGQMHLATALHVLASRHANVRNPRFGRLSLPDPSDDTTVHVTLTDGEQRFDLRLTPSGATLKSAQDGVHMYLPRGQLTPYSARLAHR
;
A
#
# COMPACT_ATOMS: atom_id res chain seq x y z
N MET A 1 -66.41 8.20 52.03
CA MET A 1 -66.16 8.74 50.68
C MET A 1 -65.03 9.75 50.74
N THR A 2 -63.92 9.44 50.04
CA THR A 2 -62.91 10.32 49.40
C THR A 2 -62.21 11.41 50.25
N THR A 3 -60.89 11.60 50.28
CA THR A 3 -59.68 10.97 49.70
C THR A 3 -58.51 11.80 50.27
N THR A 4 -57.53 11.19 50.91
CA THR A 4 -56.31 11.85 51.41
C THR A 4 -55.17 11.66 50.40
N LYS A 5 -54.62 12.77 49.89
CA LYS A 5 -53.51 12.81 48.93
C LYS A 5 -52.19 12.38 49.58
N GLY A 6 -51.53 11.40 48.96
CA GLY A 6 -50.18 10.95 49.32
C GLY A 6 -49.09 11.96 48.93
N GLN A 7 -48.14 12.15 49.83
CA GLN A 7 -46.89 12.88 49.62
C GLN A 7 -45.82 11.94 49.03
N CYS A 8 -45.25 12.32 47.89
CA CYS A 8 -44.06 11.69 47.32
C CYS A 8 -42.79 12.21 48.02
N HIS A 9 -42.01 11.31 48.58
CA HIS A 9 -40.66 11.56 49.06
C HIS A 9 -39.69 11.79 47.87
N ARG A 10 -38.97 12.92 47.89
CA ARG A 10 -37.84 13.21 47.00
C ARG A 10 -36.59 12.47 47.47
N ALA A 11 -35.88 11.86 46.53
CA ALA A 11 -34.56 11.25 46.72
C ALA A 11 -33.46 12.32 46.98
N PRO A 12 -32.39 11.98 47.72
CA PRO A 12 -31.27 12.88 47.99
C PRO A 12 -30.38 13.12 46.75
N PRO A 13 -29.64 14.24 46.70
CA PRO A 13 -28.78 14.58 45.56
C PRO A 13 -27.53 13.70 45.53
N VAL A 14 -27.16 13.30 44.30
CA VAL A 14 -25.94 12.56 43.98
C VAL A 14 -24.73 13.48 44.11
N SER A 15 -23.70 12.94 44.73
CA SER A 15 -22.41 13.54 45.13
C SER A 15 -21.58 14.14 43.99
N ASP A 16 -20.79 15.15 44.39
CA ASP A 16 -19.79 15.89 43.62
C ASP A 16 -18.86 15.01 42.77
N GLY A 17 -18.79 15.34 41.47
CA GLY A 17 -17.87 14.74 40.52
C GLY A 17 -16.44 15.27 40.72
N ILE A 18 -15.52 14.36 41.03
CA ILE A 18 -14.08 14.61 41.01
C ILE A 18 -13.67 14.92 39.56
N THR A 19 -13.32 16.18 39.27
CA THR A 19 -12.68 16.56 38.01
C THR A 19 -11.19 16.28 38.12
N LEU A 20 -10.73 15.19 37.51
CA LEU A 20 -9.31 14.91 37.31
C LEU A 20 -8.82 15.75 36.13
N ALA A 21 -8.08 16.81 36.42
CA ALA A 21 -7.35 17.57 35.40
C ALA A 21 -6.15 16.75 34.92
N PHE A 22 -6.17 16.33 33.65
CA PHE A 22 -5.00 15.77 33.00
C PHE A 22 -4.12 16.92 32.50
N PRO A 23 -2.81 16.93 32.80
CA PRO A 23 -1.91 17.94 32.27
C PRO A 23 -1.85 17.83 30.73
N GLU A 24 -2.01 18.95 30.04
CA GLU A 24 -1.75 19.05 28.60
C GLU A 24 -0.27 18.77 28.35
N VAL A 25 0.03 17.53 27.94
CA VAL A 25 1.37 17.16 27.47
C VAL A 25 1.52 17.68 26.06
N HIS A 26 2.14 18.87 25.92
CA HIS A 26 2.61 19.38 24.64
C HIS A 26 3.78 18.51 24.16
N PHE A 27 3.48 17.51 23.34
CA PHE A 27 4.52 16.80 22.59
C PHE A 27 5.04 17.72 21.50
N ALA A 28 6.25 18.26 21.67
CA ALA A 28 6.99 18.86 20.57
C ALA A 28 7.19 17.77 19.50
N VAL A 29 6.45 17.86 18.40
CA VAL A 29 6.71 17.03 17.22
C VAL A 29 8.11 17.43 16.74
N PRO A 30 9.10 16.53 16.69
CA PRO A 30 10.42 16.87 16.21
C PRO A 30 10.31 17.46 14.80
N PRO A 31 11.17 18.42 14.42
CA PRO A 31 11.13 19.01 13.10
C PRO A 31 11.29 17.90 12.06
N VAL A 32 10.31 17.80 11.18
CA VAL A 32 10.30 16.85 10.08
C VAL A 32 11.50 17.16 9.18
N MET A 33 12.42 16.21 9.04
CA MET A 33 13.55 16.36 8.12
C MET A 33 13.01 16.37 6.69
N THR A 34 13.11 17.52 6.04
CA THR A 34 12.72 17.67 4.64
C THR A 34 13.91 17.43 3.73
N VAL A 35 13.64 16.86 2.55
CA VAL A 35 14.62 16.83 1.46
C VAL A 35 14.68 18.24 0.87
N ALA A 36 15.63 19.03 1.34
CA ALA A 36 15.76 20.44 0.97
C ALA A 36 16.32 20.69 -0.44
N GLN A 37 16.93 19.68 -1.06
CA GLN A 37 17.65 19.82 -2.33
C GLN A 37 17.01 18.97 -3.43
N ILE A 38 17.18 19.37 -4.69
CA ILE A 38 16.74 18.62 -5.87
C ILE A 38 17.94 17.89 -6.48
N PRO A 39 18.14 16.59 -6.20
CA PRO A 39 19.29 15.87 -6.74
C PRO A 39 19.13 15.66 -8.25
N LEU A 40 20.13 16.05 -9.04
CA LEU A 40 20.20 15.80 -10.48
C LEU A 40 21.57 15.26 -10.90
N PRO A 41 21.65 14.23 -11.75
CA PRO A 41 22.94 13.68 -12.17
C PRO A 41 23.61 14.57 -13.23
N CYS A 42 24.94 14.65 -13.22
CA CYS A 42 25.73 15.44 -14.17
C CYS A 42 25.33 15.17 -15.63
N ARG A 43 25.20 13.89 -16.03
CA ARG A 43 24.82 13.51 -17.40
C ARG A 43 23.48 14.07 -17.83
N ALA A 44 22.53 14.21 -16.88
CA ALA A 44 21.21 14.70 -17.21
C ALA A 44 21.22 16.19 -17.56
N LEU A 45 22.00 16.97 -16.81
CA LEU A 45 22.20 18.38 -17.11
C LEU A 45 23.00 18.58 -18.41
N GLY A 46 24.02 17.75 -18.64
CA GLY A 46 24.83 17.80 -19.86
C GLY A 46 24.07 17.43 -21.14
N ALA A 47 22.92 16.75 -21.04
CA ALA A 47 22.08 16.41 -22.18
C ALA A 47 21.21 17.58 -22.66
N LEU A 48 21.02 18.62 -21.84
CA LEU A 48 20.25 19.80 -22.22
C LEU A 48 21.06 20.73 -23.14
N PRO A 49 20.41 21.42 -24.09
CA PRO A 49 18.97 21.42 -24.37
C PRO A 49 18.51 20.31 -25.34
N HIS A 50 19.40 19.39 -25.74
CA HIS A 50 19.16 18.44 -26.83
C HIS A 50 18.18 17.32 -26.45
N ASP A 51 18.32 16.77 -25.25
CA ASP A 51 17.46 15.70 -24.76
C ASP A 51 16.99 16.00 -23.32
N PRO A 52 15.68 16.25 -23.10
CA PRO A 52 15.15 16.46 -21.75
C PRO A 52 14.97 15.14 -20.97
N ASN A 53 14.95 13.98 -21.63
CA ASN A 53 14.57 12.71 -20.98
C ASN A 53 15.48 12.34 -19.81
N PRO A 54 16.82 12.48 -19.88
CA PRO A 54 17.70 12.18 -18.76
C PRO A 54 17.34 12.93 -17.46
N VAL A 55 16.88 14.18 -17.56
CA VAL A 55 16.43 14.96 -16.39
C VAL A 55 15.11 14.45 -15.86
N LEU A 56 14.16 14.13 -16.75
CA LEU A 56 12.84 13.60 -16.36
C LEU A 56 12.96 12.21 -15.73
N GLU A 57 13.81 11.35 -16.27
CA GLU A 57 14.12 10.03 -15.73
C GLU A 57 14.78 10.14 -14.35
N ALA A 58 15.79 11.00 -14.20
CA ALA A 58 16.43 11.23 -12.92
C ALA A 58 15.45 11.75 -11.86
N LEU A 59 14.55 12.66 -12.26
CA LEU A 59 13.50 13.19 -11.39
C LEU A 59 12.52 12.09 -10.96
N ALA A 60 12.08 11.26 -11.91
CA ALA A 60 11.18 10.13 -11.62
C ALA A 60 11.85 9.09 -10.71
N ASP A 61 13.11 8.77 -10.96
CA ASP A 61 13.93 7.85 -10.16
C ASP A 61 14.14 8.37 -8.73
N ALA A 62 14.52 9.65 -8.60
CA ALA A 62 14.67 10.29 -7.29
C ALA A 62 13.33 10.31 -6.52
N PHE A 63 12.24 10.73 -7.16
CA PHE A 63 10.91 10.75 -6.53
C PHE A 63 10.47 9.35 -6.07
N ALA A 64 10.60 8.34 -6.94
CA ALA A 64 10.25 6.97 -6.61
C ALA A 64 11.13 6.41 -5.49
N THR A 65 12.45 6.63 -5.55
CA THR A 65 13.39 6.15 -4.54
C THR A 65 13.10 6.77 -3.17
N LEU A 66 12.93 8.09 -3.10
CA LEU A 66 12.66 8.78 -1.84
C LEU A 66 11.31 8.38 -1.23
N THR A 67 10.27 8.18 -2.04
CA THR A 67 8.93 7.80 -1.53
C THR A 67 8.83 6.31 -1.19
N GLN A 68 9.42 5.42 -1.99
CA GLN A 68 9.27 3.97 -1.82
C GLN A 68 10.33 3.35 -0.91
N GLN A 69 11.57 3.81 -1.01
CA GLN A 69 12.71 3.29 -0.24
C GLN A 69 13.02 4.19 0.95
N GLY A 70 13.05 5.51 0.73
CA GLY A 70 13.23 6.50 1.78
C GLY A 70 12.00 6.69 2.66
N LEU A 71 10.81 6.26 2.21
CA LEU A 71 9.53 6.39 2.91
C LEU A 71 9.19 7.84 3.29
N TYR A 72 9.68 8.80 2.53
CA TYR A 72 9.30 10.20 2.68
C TYR A 72 7.82 10.39 2.30
N HIS A 73 7.10 11.15 3.10
CA HIS A 73 5.80 11.69 2.71
C HIS A 73 5.99 12.80 1.67
N HIS A 74 4.97 13.05 0.84
CA HIS A 74 5.10 14.02 -0.24
C HIS A 74 5.38 15.44 0.26
N ASP A 75 4.85 15.82 1.41
CA ASP A 75 5.08 17.13 2.05
C ASP A 75 6.49 17.30 2.64
N GLU A 76 7.27 16.22 2.71
CA GLU A 76 8.67 16.23 3.16
C GLU A 76 9.65 16.38 2.00
N LEU A 77 9.18 16.18 0.77
CA LEU A 77 9.98 16.34 -0.43
C LEU A 77 10.09 17.83 -0.81
N HIS A 78 11.18 18.18 -1.49
CA HIS A 78 11.31 19.52 -2.05
C HIS A 78 10.10 19.88 -2.93
N PRO A 79 9.37 21.00 -2.65
CA PRO A 79 8.11 21.28 -3.33
C PRO A 79 8.22 21.39 -4.85
N ALA A 80 9.35 21.89 -5.37
CA ALA A 80 9.56 21.96 -6.82
C ALA A 80 9.80 20.57 -7.44
N MET A 81 10.52 19.69 -6.75
CA MET A 81 10.75 18.31 -7.20
C MET A 81 9.42 17.55 -7.25
N LEU A 82 8.62 17.63 -6.18
CA LEU A 82 7.29 17.00 -6.13
C LEU A 82 6.39 17.51 -7.27
N ARG A 83 6.31 18.82 -7.47
CA ARG A 83 5.50 19.41 -8.56
C ARG A 83 6.01 18.95 -9.92
N ALA A 84 7.31 18.97 -10.16
CA ALA A 84 7.90 18.53 -11.42
C ALA A 84 7.60 17.04 -11.68
N ALA A 85 7.74 16.18 -10.67
CA ALA A 85 7.46 14.75 -10.78
C ALA A 85 5.97 14.49 -11.08
N MET A 86 5.06 15.22 -10.43
CA MET A 86 3.62 15.12 -10.70
C MET A 86 3.24 15.64 -12.09
N VAL A 87 3.85 16.73 -12.55
CA VAL A 87 3.62 17.25 -13.91
C VAL A 87 4.18 16.29 -14.97
N ASP A 88 5.33 15.64 -14.73
CA ASP A 88 5.84 14.62 -15.64
C ASP A 88 4.97 13.37 -15.66
N LEU A 89 4.49 12.89 -14.50
CA LEU A 89 3.52 11.80 -14.44
C LEU A 89 2.26 12.15 -15.25
N TYR A 90 1.72 13.36 -15.06
CA TYR A 90 0.58 13.86 -15.86
C TYR A 90 0.87 13.83 -17.36
N ARG A 91 2.03 14.34 -17.77
CA ARG A 91 2.45 14.31 -19.17
C ARG A 91 2.51 12.88 -19.72
N ARG A 92 3.18 11.95 -19.01
CA ARG A 92 3.36 10.58 -19.46
C ARG A 92 2.05 9.84 -19.59
N GLU A 93 1.20 9.90 -18.57
CA GLU A 93 -0.08 9.19 -18.59
C GLU A 93 -1.05 9.76 -19.62
N VAL A 94 -1.13 11.09 -19.78
CA VAL A 94 -1.99 11.71 -20.80
C VAL A 94 -1.52 11.36 -22.21
N LEU A 95 -0.21 11.36 -22.48
CA LEU A 95 0.30 10.94 -23.79
C LEU A 95 0.09 9.44 -24.04
N ALA A 96 0.09 8.62 -22.99
CA ALA A 96 -0.05 7.18 -23.11
C ALA A 96 -1.50 6.67 -23.15
N GLY A 97 -2.48 7.45 -22.69
CA GLY A 97 -3.89 7.04 -22.70
C GLY A 97 -4.88 8.09 -22.22
N GLY A 98 -4.53 9.37 -22.35
CA GLY A 98 -5.43 10.47 -22.07
C GLY A 98 -5.58 10.83 -20.60
N HIS A 99 -6.41 11.84 -20.33
CA HIS A 99 -6.69 12.33 -18.99
C HIS A 99 -7.37 11.27 -18.12
N ALA A 100 -8.26 10.45 -18.69
CA ALA A 100 -8.90 9.35 -17.96
C ALA A 100 -7.87 8.36 -17.39
N ARG A 101 -6.86 7.99 -18.20
CA ARG A 101 -5.74 7.14 -17.74
C ARG A 101 -4.96 7.81 -16.61
N PHE A 102 -4.62 9.09 -16.72
CA PHE A 102 -3.94 9.79 -15.64
C PHE A 102 -4.74 9.75 -14.33
N VAL A 103 -6.05 10.02 -14.38
CA VAL A 103 -6.88 10.01 -13.15
C VAL A 103 -6.96 8.59 -12.57
N ARG A 104 -7.11 7.54 -13.39
CA ARG A 104 -7.04 6.15 -12.92
C ARG A 104 -5.70 5.83 -12.26
N THR A 105 -4.59 6.25 -12.88
CA THR A 105 -3.23 6.03 -12.35
C THR A 105 -3.06 6.69 -10.98
N ILE A 106 -3.48 7.94 -10.79
CA ILE A 106 -3.33 8.61 -9.48
C ILE A 106 -4.27 8.06 -8.41
N ILE A 107 -5.42 7.47 -8.79
CA ILE A 107 -6.30 6.75 -7.86
C ILE A 107 -5.64 5.45 -7.43
N ALA A 108 -5.13 4.66 -8.38
CA ALA A 108 -4.43 3.41 -8.11
C ALA A 108 -3.18 3.61 -7.23
N LEU A 109 -2.51 4.75 -7.36
CA LEU A 109 -1.37 5.14 -6.53
C LEU A 109 -1.76 5.78 -5.18
N GLY A 110 -3.06 5.94 -4.88
CA GLY A 110 -3.54 6.60 -3.66
C GLY A 110 -3.20 8.10 -3.57
N LEU A 111 -2.86 8.74 -4.68
CA LEU A 111 -2.47 10.15 -4.73
C LEU A 111 -3.68 11.09 -4.90
N GLY A 112 -4.69 10.67 -5.69
CA GLY A 112 -5.95 11.38 -5.90
C GLY A 112 -5.80 12.92 -5.99
N ASN A 113 -6.46 13.64 -5.08
CA ASN A 113 -6.47 15.11 -5.06
C ASN A 113 -5.08 15.74 -4.88
N VAL A 114 -4.15 15.05 -4.20
CA VAL A 114 -2.79 15.56 -3.98
C VAL A 114 -2.09 15.71 -5.33
N ALA A 115 -2.10 14.67 -6.17
CA ALA A 115 -1.49 14.72 -7.49
C ALA A 115 -2.10 15.84 -8.35
N VAL A 116 -3.43 15.94 -8.44
CA VAL A 116 -4.11 16.98 -9.23
C VAL A 116 -3.71 18.39 -8.77
N ARG A 117 -3.65 18.63 -7.46
CA ARG A 117 -3.23 19.91 -6.90
C ARG A 117 -1.79 20.25 -7.29
N HIS A 118 -0.87 19.29 -7.18
CA HIS A 118 0.54 19.50 -7.54
C HIS A 118 0.76 19.68 -9.04
N VAL A 119 -0.03 18.99 -9.89
CA VAL A 119 -0.03 19.22 -11.34
C VAL A 119 -0.41 20.65 -11.67
N VAL A 120 -1.55 21.14 -11.15
CA VAL A 120 -2.01 22.51 -11.42
C VAL A 120 -1.01 23.56 -10.92
N GLN A 121 -0.46 23.37 -9.72
CA GLN A 121 0.55 24.29 -9.17
C GLN A 121 1.87 24.23 -9.95
N GLY A 122 2.29 23.04 -10.39
CA GLY A 122 3.51 22.84 -11.16
C GLY A 122 3.41 23.46 -12.56
N LEU A 123 2.30 23.26 -13.27
CA LEU A 123 2.06 23.87 -14.58
C LEU A 123 2.05 25.40 -14.49
N ARG A 124 1.52 25.96 -13.41
CA ARG A 124 1.61 27.40 -13.14
C ARG A 124 3.04 27.86 -12.90
N ALA A 125 3.82 27.14 -12.08
CA ALA A 125 5.23 27.45 -11.82
C ALA A 125 6.08 27.40 -13.11
N LEU A 126 5.74 26.49 -14.02
CA LEU A 126 6.34 26.33 -15.34
C LEU A 126 5.91 27.38 -16.37
N LYS A 127 4.99 28.31 -16.02
CA LYS A 127 4.37 29.25 -16.97
C LYS A 127 3.86 28.53 -18.22
N ALA A 128 3.13 27.44 -17.98
CA ALA A 128 2.58 26.56 -18.99
C ALA A 128 1.05 26.71 -19.03
N GLU A 129 0.58 27.95 -19.19
CA GLU A 129 -0.84 28.33 -19.03
C GLU A 129 -1.80 27.49 -19.88
N PRO A 130 -1.51 27.16 -21.17
CA PRO A 130 -2.40 26.31 -21.96
C PRO A 130 -2.60 24.92 -21.35
N TYR A 131 -1.55 24.34 -20.77
CA TYR A 131 -1.63 23.06 -20.06
C TYR A 131 -2.37 23.22 -18.73
N GLU A 132 -2.13 24.31 -18.00
CA GLU A 132 -2.82 24.59 -16.72
C GLU A 132 -4.35 24.63 -16.92
N ILE A 133 -4.83 25.21 -18.02
CA ILE A 133 -6.26 25.25 -18.36
C ILE A 133 -6.85 23.83 -18.51
N LEU A 134 -6.14 22.94 -19.21
CA LEU A 134 -6.57 21.55 -19.38
C LEU A 134 -6.58 20.81 -18.03
N ALA A 135 -5.50 20.94 -17.26
CA ALA A 135 -5.40 20.33 -15.93
C ALA A 135 -6.46 20.85 -14.96
N ARG A 136 -6.83 22.14 -15.02
CA ARG A 136 -7.94 22.71 -14.22
C ARG A 136 -9.30 22.17 -14.64
N SER A 137 -9.50 21.92 -15.94
CA SER A 137 -10.74 21.35 -16.46
C SER A 137 -10.91 19.90 -15.96
N MET A 138 -9.84 19.11 -16.02
CA MET A 138 -9.78 17.79 -15.39
C MET A 138 -9.99 17.87 -13.87
N ALA A 139 -9.34 18.81 -13.17
CA ALA A 139 -9.50 18.98 -11.72
C ALA A 139 -10.94 19.31 -11.33
N LYS A 140 -11.63 20.13 -12.12
CA LYS A 140 -13.07 20.44 -11.92
C LYS A 140 -13.92 19.19 -12.08
N TRP A 141 -13.62 18.36 -13.08
CA TRP A 141 -14.30 17.08 -13.28
C TRP A 141 -14.08 16.14 -12.09
N CYS A 142 -12.83 15.97 -11.63
CA CYS A 142 -12.48 15.12 -10.48
C CYS A 142 -13.18 15.60 -9.20
N LYS A 143 -13.27 16.92 -8.99
CA LYS A 143 -13.98 17.48 -7.83
C LYS A 143 -15.48 17.17 -7.86
N ALA A 144 -16.08 17.15 -9.05
CA ALA A 144 -17.52 16.89 -9.21
C ALA A 144 -17.89 15.40 -9.08
N HIS A 145 -16.99 14.49 -9.46
CA HIS A 145 -17.26 13.04 -9.50
C HIS A 145 -16.54 12.26 -8.38
N GLY A 146 -15.63 12.90 -7.65
CA GLY A 146 -14.77 12.25 -6.66
C GLY A 146 -13.55 11.56 -7.29
N TYR A 147 -12.73 10.97 -6.43
CA TYR A 147 -11.56 10.18 -6.79
C TYR A 147 -11.82 8.69 -6.53
N VAL A 148 -12.91 8.19 -7.10
CA VAL A 148 -13.37 6.79 -7.02
C VAL A 148 -13.27 6.13 -8.40
N GLU A 149 -13.50 4.82 -8.48
CA GLU A 149 -13.41 4.02 -9.71
C GLU A 149 -13.97 4.76 -10.94
N ILE A 150 -13.12 4.95 -11.95
CA ILE A 150 -13.43 5.74 -13.14
C ILE A 150 -13.62 4.76 -14.31
N PRO A 151 -14.72 4.89 -15.07
CA PRO A 151 -14.91 4.13 -16.30
C PRO A 151 -13.75 4.32 -17.30
N ASP A 152 -13.62 3.38 -18.23
CA ASP A 152 -12.59 3.48 -19.27
C ASP A 152 -12.83 4.67 -20.21
N ASP A 153 -14.08 4.92 -20.57
CA ASP A 153 -14.55 6.03 -21.41
C ASP A 153 -15.17 7.14 -20.56
N VAL A 154 -14.57 8.33 -20.60
CA VAL A 154 -15.07 9.52 -19.91
C VAL A 154 -15.06 10.68 -20.90
N PRO A 155 -16.16 10.89 -21.66
CA PRO A 155 -16.16 11.85 -22.77
C PRO A 155 -15.78 13.28 -22.39
N ALA A 156 -16.00 13.66 -21.12
CA ALA A 156 -15.60 14.96 -20.60
C ALA A 156 -14.07 15.12 -20.47
N LEU A 157 -13.36 14.04 -20.12
CA LEU A 157 -11.90 14.00 -20.02
C LEU A 157 -11.27 13.79 -21.41
N ASP A 158 -11.85 12.96 -22.25
CA ASP A 158 -11.30 12.64 -23.58
C ASP A 158 -11.22 13.88 -24.49
N ARG A 159 -12.17 14.81 -24.33
CA ARG A 159 -12.17 16.11 -25.02
C ARG A 159 -10.91 16.95 -24.73
N LEU A 160 -10.19 16.66 -23.64
CA LEU A 160 -8.98 17.37 -23.25
C LEU A 160 -7.71 16.81 -23.91
N ASP A 161 -7.76 15.59 -24.44
CA ASP A 161 -6.59 14.85 -24.92
C ASP A 161 -6.03 15.41 -26.24
N ILE A 162 -6.91 15.70 -27.20
CA ILE A 162 -6.50 16.25 -28.50
C ILE A 162 -5.82 17.63 -28.32
N PRO A 163 -6.38 18.59 -27.57
CA PRO A 163 -5.69 19.83 -27.23
C PRO A 163 -4.32 19.59 -26.57
N PHE A 164 -4.25 18.66 -25.61
CA PHE A 164 -2.99 18.34 -24.92
C PHE A 164 -1.92 17.82 -25.88
N ALA A 165 -2.26 16.85 -26.73
CA ALA A 165 -1.33 16.26 -27.70
C ALA A 165 -0.83 17.31 -28.71
N ARG A 166 -1.71 18.20 -29.18
CA ARG A 166 -1.34 19.32 -30.06
C ARG A 166 -0.38 20.29 -29.38
N LEU A 167 -0.64 20.68 -28.13
CA LEU A 167 0.27 21.51 -27.35
C LEU A 167 1.62 20.84 -27.17
N ASN A 168 1.65 19.54 -26.84
CA ASN A 168 2.90 18.81 -26.60
C ASN A 168 3.74 18.61 -27.86
N ARG A 169 3.12 18.60 -29.04
CA ARG A 169 3.87 18.60 -30.30
C ARG A 169 4.55 19.94 -30.59
N ILE A 170 3.92 21.06 -30.21
CA ILE A 170 4.42 22.41 -30.52
C ILE A 170 5.41 22.91 -29.46
N ALA A 171 5.07 22.73 -28.18
CA ALA A 171 5.85 23.18 -27.05
C ALA A 171 5.94 22.04 -26.02
N PRO A 172 6.80 21.03 -26.24
CA PRO A 172 6.86 19.83 -25.43
C PRO A 172 6.98 20.14 -23.94
N LEU A 173 6.03 19.63 -23.16
CA LEU A 173 5.97 19.90 -21.72
C LEU A 173 7.22 19.35 -21.01
N GLY A 174 7.76 18.21 -21.47
CA GLY A 174 8.99 17.61 -20.95
C GLY A 174 10.20 18.55 -21.01
N VAL A 175 10.35 19.30 -22.11
CA VAL A 175 11.45 20.28 -22.27
C VAL A 175 11.32 21.41 -21.23
N ARG A 176 10.09 21.87 -20.97
CA ARG A 176 9.82 22.91 -19.96
C ARG A 176 10.15 22.42 -18.55
N ILE A 177 9.72 21.20 -18.21
CA ILE A 177 10.03 20.59 -16.91
C ILE A 177 11.54 20.45 -16.71
N ALA A 178 12.23 19.86 -17.69
CA ALA A 178 13.67 19.61 -17.59
C ALA A 178 14.47 20.90 -17.43
N ARG A 179 14.14 21.94 -18.22
CA ARG A 179 14.75 23.26 -18.09
C ARG A 179 14.50 23.88 -16.73
N TRP A 180 13.25 23.84 -16.25
CA TRP A 180 12.89 24.40 -14.95
C TRP A 180 13.65 23.73 -13.80
N MET A 181 13.86 22.42 -13.86
CA MET A 181 14.67 21.71 -12.85
C MET A 181 16.16 22.04 -12.96
N ALA A 182 16.71 22.14 -14.17
CA ALA A 182 18.10 22.51 -14.38
C ALA A 182 18.43 23.96 -13.95
N GLU A 183 17.46 24.87 -14.05
CA GLU A 183 17.61 26.28 -13.65
C GLU A 183 17.20 26.53 -12.19
N HIS A 184 16.66 25.53 -11.48
CA HIS A 184 16.15 25.72 -10.12
C HIS A 184 17.32 25.99 -9.14
N PRO A 185 17.27 27.01 -8.27
CA PRO A 185 18.40 27.36 -7.39
C PRO A 185 18.79 26.23 -6.42
N ASP A 186 17.80 25.44 -5.97
CA ASP A 186 18.01 24.36 -5.00
C ASP A 186 18.43 23.02 -5.63
N HIS A 187 18.74 22.98 -6.93
CA HIS A 187 19.27 21.76 -7.53
C HIS A 187 20.71 21.50 -7.09
N VAL A 188 21.04 20.23 -6.89
CA VAL A 188 22.39 19.78 -6.59
C VAL A 188 22.84 18.79 -7.64
N VAL A 189 23.98 19.10 -8.24
CA VAL A 189 24.58 18.27 -9.28
C VAL A 189 25.36 17.12 -8.64
N ILE A 190 24.99 15.90 -8.98
CA ILE A 190 25.60 14.68 -8.46
C ILE A 190 26.37 13.98 -9.57
N PRO A 191 27.67 13.64 -9.39
CA PRO A 191 28.39 12.86 -10.38
C PRO A 191 27.71 11.51 -10.65
N ASP A 192 27.62 11.09 -11.91
CA ASP A 192 26.79 9.94 -12.31
C ASP A 192 27.16 8.65 -11.58
N ARG A 193 28.46 8.42 -11.35
CA ARG A 193 28.99 7.27 -10.59
C ARG A 193 28.52 7.23 -9.13
N HIS A 194 28.11 8.38 -8.58
CA HIS A 194 27.64 8.54 -7.21
C HIS A 194 26.12 8.63 -7.11
N TRP A 195 25.38 8.66 -8.23
CA TRP A 195 23.92 8.87 -8.24
C TRP A 195 23.17 7.93 -7.29
N LYS A 196 23.35 6.61 -7.46
CA LYS A 196 22.68 5.60 -6.61
C LYS A 196 23.07 5.71 -5.14
N GLY A 197 24.35 5.94 -4.86
CA GLY A 197 24.84 6.10 -3.49
C GLY A 197 24.28 7.35 -2.81
N ALA A 198 24.19 8.46 -3.54
CA ALA A 198 23.62 9.70 -3.03
C ALA A 198 22.12 9.55 -2.71
N LEU A 199 21.33 8.93 -3.60
CA LEU A 199 19.92 8.62 -3.30
C LEU A 199 19.78 7.67 -2.11
N GLY A 200 20.69 6.69 -1.96
CA GLY A 200 20.76 5.83 -0.78
C GLY A 200 20.98 6.63 0.50
N HIS A 201 21.93 7.57 0.50
CA HIS A 201 22.15 8.46 1.64
C HIS A 201 20.93 9.30 1.98
N TYR A 202 20.24 9.90 1.01
CA TYR A 202 18.98 10.61 1.28
C TYR A 202 17.93 9.70 1.94
N CYS A 203 17.86 8.42 1.56
CA CYS A 203 16.94 7.47 2.19
C CYS A 203 17.35 7.15 3.63
N ASP A 204 18.64 6.94 3.88
CA ASP A 204 19.17 6.62 5.21
C ASP A 204 19.12 7.82 6.17
N ASP A 205 19.18 9.05 5.65
CA ASP A 205 19.05 10.29 6.41
C ASP A 205 17.61 10.54 6.91
N ASN A 206 16.62 9.79 6.42
CA ASN A 206 15.27 9.88 6.96
C ASN A 206 15.20 9.20 8.34
N VAL A 207 15.24 10.01 9.39
CA VAL A 207 15.13 9.58 10.81
C VAL A 207 13.88 8.75 11.11
N ASP A 208 12.81 8.97 10.35
CA ASP A 208 11.52 8.30 10.52
C ASP A 208 11.41 6.99 9.72
N ARG A 209 12.41 6.67 8.89
CA ARG A 209 12.36 5.54 7.94
C ARG A 209 12.15 4.21 8.64
N ALA A 210 12.88 3.91 9.70
CA ALA A 210 12.76 2.64 10.43
C ALA A 210 11.33 2.45 10.97
N ARG A 211 10.80 3.47 11.66
CA ARG A 211 9.43 3.48 12.20
C ARG A 211 8.39 3.31 11.09
N ARG A 212 8.54 4.01 9.96
CA ARG A 212 7.60 3.91 8.83
C ARG A 212 7.68 2.57 8.11
N LEU A 213 8.87 1.98 8.05
CA LEU A 213 9.07 0.65 7.52
C LEU A 213 8.29 -0.37 8.35
N GLU A 214 8.45 -0.33 9.67
CA GLU A 214 7.68 -1.16 10.60
C GLU A 214 6.18 -0.95 10.46
N GLN A 215 5.71 0.30 10.38
CA GLN A 215 4.30 0.59 10.15
C GLN A 215 3.82 0.03 8.82
N ARG A 216 4.57 0.22 7.73
CA ARG A 216 4.22 -0.30 6.41
C ARG A 216 4.12 -1.82 6.43
N ASP A 217 5.08 -2.49 7.07
CA ASP A 217 5.13 -3.93 7.14
C ASP A 217 3.99 -4.46 8.03
N PHE A 218 3.69 -3.80 9.14
CA PHE A 218 2.50 -4.07 9.94
C PHE A 218 1.20 -3.93 9.13
N HIS A 219 1.02 -2.85 8.36
CA HIS A 219 -0.17 -2.66 7.52
C HIS A 219 -0.27 -3.73 6.43
N LYS A 220 0.86 -4.14 5.83
CA LYS A 220 0.88 -5.26 4.86
C LYS A 220 0.44 -6.56 5.51
N ILE A 221 0.92 -6.84 6.72
CA ILE A 221 0.51 -8.03 7.49
C ILE A 221 -0.98 -7.93 7.83
N ALA A 222 -1.44 -6.81 8.38
CA ALA A 222 -2.84 -6.59 8.74
C ALA A 222 -3.77 -6.75 7.53
N ALA A 223 -3.41 -6.17 6.38
CA ALA A 223 -4.18 -6.32 5.14
C ALA A 223 -4.28 -7.78 4.69
N ARG A 224 -3.25 -8.61 4.91
CA ARG A 224 -3.32 -10.06 4.64
C ARG A 224 -4.28 -10.78 5.58
N PHE A 225 -4.42 -10.33 6.83
CA PHE A 225 -5.41 -10.86 7.77
C PHE A 225 -6.84 -10.35 7.52
N GLU A 226 -7.00 -9.27 6.74
CA GLU A 226 -8.32 -8.78 6.32
C GLU A 226 -8.76 -9.37 4.98
N ASP A 227 -7.82 -9.88 4.18
CA ASP A 227 -8.09 -10.53 2.92
C ASP A 227 -8.69 -11.93 3.12
N ARG A 228 -9.97 -12.07 2.78
CA ARG A 228 -10.72 -13.31 2.85
C ARG A 228 -10.07 -14.44 2.05
N HIS A 229 -9.43 -14.14 0.93
CA HIS A 229 -8.78 -15.13 0.09
C HIS A 229 -7.52 -15.68 0.76
N THR A 230 -6.64 -14.79 1.25
CA THR A 230 -5.48 -15.16 2.07
C THR A 230 -5.86 -16.02 3.28
N ILE A 231 -6.90 -15.61 4.00
CA ILE A 231 -7.46 -16.37 5.12
C ILE A 231 -7.88 -17.78 4.71
N ALA A 232 -8.62 -17.89 3.60
CA ALA A 232 -9.10 -19.17 3.10
C ALA A 232 -7.95 -20.12 2.74
N ILE A 233 -6.88 -19.59 2.13
CA ILE A 233 -5.66 -20.35 1.83
C ILE A 233 -5.00 -20.84 3.11
N ALA A 234 -4.83 -19.97 4.10
CA ALA A 234 -4.21 -20.35 5.37
C ALA A 234 -5.01 -21.45 6.09
N GLU A 235 -6.34 -21.35 6.10
CA GLU A 235 -7.20 -22.38 6.67
C GLU A 235 -7.15 -23.70 5.88
N ALA A 236 -7.07 -23.62 4.56
CA ALA A 236 -6.93 -24.79 3.71
C ALA A 236 -5.66 -25.57 3.99
N LEU A 237 -4.54 -24.86 4.16
CA LEU A 237 -3.27 -25.46 4.54
C LEU A 237 -3.33 -26.10 5.94
N ARG A 238 -4.02 -25.43 6.87
CA ARG A 238 -4.25 -25.96 8.23
C ARG A 238 -5.04 -27.27 8.18
N LEU A 239 -6.14 -27.31 7.42
CA LEU A 239 -6.97 -28.51 7.27
C LEU A 239 -6.25 -29.65 6.58
N LEU A 240 -5.31 -29.33 5.68
CA LEU A 240 -4.42 -30.30 5.06
C LEU A 240 -3.35 -30.86 6.02
N ASN A 241 -3.33 -30.40 7.27
CA ASN A 241 -2.37 -30.78 8.31
C ASN A 241 -0.91 -30.67 7.84
N ARG A 242 -0.66 -29.77 6.88
CA ARG A 242 0.70 -29.38 6.54
C ARG A 242 1.06 -28.32 7.58
N GLY A 243 1.91 -28.67 8.55
CA GLY A 243 2.52 -27.70 9.47
C GLY A 243 3.45 -26.69 8.77
N ASP A 244 3.27 -26.51 7.47
CA ASP A 244 4.03 -25.63 6.61
C ASP A 244 3.49 -24.22 6.73
N VAL A 245 4.40 -23.26 6.86
CA VAL A 245 4.08 -21.84 6.93
C VAL A 245 4.13 -21.27 5.51
N ILE A 246 3.17 -20.38 5.20
CA ILE A 246 3.19 -19.60 3.96
C ILE A 246 4.41 -18.67 4.00
N ARG A 247 5.38 -18.93 3.13
CA ARG A 247 6.59 -18.11 2.98
C ARG A 247 6.35 -16.89 2.12
N GLN A 248 5.67 -17.10 1.00
CA GLN A 248 5.37 -16.07 0.01
C GLN A 248 4.04 -16.38 -0.64
N MET A 249 3.28 -15.33 -0.94
CA MET A 249 2.16 -15.40 -1.87
C MET A 249 2.32 -14.28 -2.88
N ASP A 250 2.09 -14.61 -4.14
CA ASP A 250 2.14 -13.62 -5.20
C ASP A 250 0.85 -12.80 -5.24
N ARG A 251 0.80 -11.77 -6.09
CA ARG A 251 -0.43 -10.98 -6.25
C ARG A 251 -1.52 -11.88 -6.86
N PRO A 252 -2.76 -11.86 -6.36
CA PRO A 252 -3.85 -12.58 -6.99
C PRO A 252 -4.05 -12.11 -8.43
N VAL A 253 -4.22 -13.06 -9.35
CA VAL A 253 -4.55 -12.82 -10.76
C VAL A 253 -6.02 -13.16 -10.92
N HIS A 254 -6.80 -12.19 -11.40
CA HIS A 254 -8.22 -12.41 -11.71
C HIS A 254 -8.34 -12.81 -13.18
N SER A 255 -8.88 -14.00 -13.43
CA SER A 255 -9.14 -14.54 -14.75
C SER A 255 -10.61 -14.87 -14.91
N TRP A 256 -11.07 -14.89 -16.16
CA TRP A 256 -12.42 -15.30 -16.52
C TRP A 256 -12.35 -16.63 -17.25
N THR A 257 -13.09 -17.62 -16.77
CA THR A 257 -13.16 -18.96 -17.38
C THR A 257 -14.61 -19.20 -17.81
N GLY A 258 -14.94 -18.77 -19.03
CA GLY A 258 -16.31 -18.76 -19.51
C GLY A 258 -17.18 -17.76 -18.72
N ALA A 259 -18.15 -18.26 -17.96
CA ALA A 259 -19.07 -17.44 -17.17
C ALA A 259 -18.58 -17.18 -15.73
N THR A 260 -17.52 -17.84 -15.29
CA THR A 260 -17.06 -17.81 -13.89
C THR A 260 -15.82 -16.93 -13.77
N GLN A 261 -15.82 -16.05 -12.77
CA GLN A 261 -14.63 -15.31 -12.37
C GLN A 261 -13.82 -16.16 -11.40
N ALA A 262 -12.55 -16.40 -11.72
CA ALA A 262 -11.62 -17.10 -10.86
C ALA A 262 -10.49 -16.16 -10.41
N THR A 263 -10.00 -16.36 -9.20
CA THR A 263 -8.82 -15.71 -8.66
C THR A 263 -7.76 -16.77 -8.42
N THR A 264 -6.63 -16.65 -9.09
CA THR A 264 -5.50 -17.56 -8.94
C THR A 264 -4.37 -16.87 -8.16
N GLN A 265 -3.71 -17.61 -7.29
CA GLN A 265 -2.60 -17.10 -6.50
C GLN A 265 -1.58 -18.21 -6.24
N THR A 266 -0.31 -17.93 -6.54
CA THR A 266 0.78 -18.84 -6.21
C THR A 266 1.19 -18.64 -4.75
N VAL A 267 1.37 -19.75 -4.04
CA VAL A 267 1.70 -19.82 -2.62
C VAL A 267 2.95 -20.68 -2.46
N GLN A 268 4.05 -20.08 -2.01
CA GLN A 268 5.25 -20.80 -1.63
C GLN A 268 5.23 -21.08 -0.13
N LEU A 269 5.56 -22.32 0.23
CA LEU A 269 5.66 -22.79 1.60
C LEU A 269 7.12 -22.79 2.07
N ASP A 270 7.33 -22.74 3.39
CA ASP A 270 8.68 -22.84 3.98
C ASP A 270 9.36 -24.20 3.71
N SER A 271 8.58 -25.25 3.44
CA SER A 271 9.09 -26.55 2.97
C SER A 271 9.71 -26.49 1.57
N GLY A 272 9.57 -25.38 0.85
CA GLY A 272 9.96 -25.22 -0.55
C GLY A 272 8.87 -25.64 -1.54
N ALA A 273 7.77 -26.23 -1.06
CA ALA A 273 6.64 -26.58 -1.92
C ALA A 273 5.96 -25.32 -2.48
N THR A 274 5.55 -25.39 -3.73
CA THR A 274 4.75 -24.35 -4.38
C THR A 274 3.36 -24.89 -4.66
N LEU A 275 2.35 -24.14 -4.24
CA LEU A 275 0.95 -24.45 -4.47
C LEU A 275 0.33 -23.34 -5.32
N MET A 276 -0.66 -23.69 -6.11
CA MET A 276 -1.57 -22.74 -6.75
C MET A 276 -2.91 -22.80 -6.03
N ALA A 277 -3.35 -21.67 -5.51
CA ALA A 277 -4.68 -21.47 -4.98
C ALA A 277 -5.59 -20.93 -6.08
N VAL A 278 -6.73 -21.58 -6.31
CA VAL A 278 -7.77 -21.11 -7.24
C VAL A 278 -9.04 -20.91 -6.44
N THR A 279 -9.58 -19.69 -6.44
CA THR A 279 -10.87 -19.37 -5.84
C THR A 279 -11.86 -18.93 -6.89
N ASP A 280 -13.02 -19.56 -6.91
CA ASP A 280 -14.13 -19.31 -7.82
C ASP A 280 -15.46 -19.36 -7.06
N ASP A 281 -16.57 -19.38 -7.81
CA ASP A 281 -17.92 -19.52 -7.23
C ASP A 281 -18.14 -20.86 -6.51
N ALA A 282 -17.33 -21.89 -6.74
CA ALA A 282 -17.46 -23.20 -6.07
C ALA A 282 -16.68 -23.26 -4.74
N GLY A 283 -15.64 -22.45 -4.56
CA GLY A 283 -14.87 -22.38 -3.32
C GLY A 283 -13.39 -22.15 -3.57
N LEU A 284 -12.54 -22.73 -2.71
CA LEU A 284 -11.09 -22.69 -2.85
C LEU A 284 -10.56 -24.09 -3.15
N SER A 285 -9.72 -24.18 -4.16
CA SER A 285 -8.97 -25.40 -4.51
C SER A 285 -7.47 -25.11 -4.44
N LEU A 286 -6.72 -26.01 -3.79
CA LEU A 286 -5.25 -25.96 -3.75
C LEU A 286 -4.67 -27.06 -4.64
N PHE A 287 -3.78 -26.65 -5.56
CA PHE A 287 -3.08 -27.52 -6.49
C PHE A 287 -1.59 -27.52 -6.14
N ALA A 288 -0.96 -28.70 -6.08
CA ALA A 288 0.49 -28.77 -5.99
C ALA A 288 1.11 -28.48 -7.35
N MET A 289 2.01 -27.50 -7.42
CA MET A 289 2.74 -27.20 -8.65
C MET A 289 3.98 -28.10 -8.72
N PRO A 290 4.25 -28.78 -9.85
CA PRO A 290 5.58 -29.32 -10.11
C PRO A 290 6.60 -28.15 -10.16
N ASP A 291 7.87 -28.45 -9.87
CA ASP A 291 8.95 -27.48 -9.62
C ASP A 291 8.90 -26.16 -10.41
N ALA A 292 9.42 -25.08 -9.81
CA ALA A 292 9.25 -23.69 -10.24
C ALA A 292 9.55 -23.37 -11.73
N GLU A 293 10.29 -24.21 -12.45
CA GLU A 293 10.47 -24.08 -13.92
C GLU A 293 9.17 -24.33 -14.72
N ALA A 294 8.18 -25.03 -14.16
CA ALA A 294 6.87 -25.25 -14.78
C ALA A 294 5.88 -24.08 -14.55
N ALA A 295 6.21 -23.11 -13.69
CA ALA A 295 5.33 -21.98 -13.36
C ALA A 295 5.27 -20.90 -14.46
N ASP A 296 6.20 -20.92 -15.42
CA ASP A 296 6.17 -20.06 -16.62
C ASP A 296 5.16 -20.56 -17.68
N ILE A 297 4.49 -21.69 -17.43
CA ILE A 297 3.37 -22.14 -18.26
C ILE A 297 2.17 -21.22 -17.98
N ILE A 298 1.83 -20.45 -19.02
CA ILE A 298 0.88 -19.34 -19.06
C ILE A 298 -0.48 -19.76 -18.48
N ALA A 299 -1.17 -18.81 -17.80
CA ALA A 299 -2.51 -18.97 -17.23
C ALA A 299 -3.57 -19.59 -18.18
N ASP A 300 -3.37 -19.51 -19.50
CA ASP A 300 -4.23 -20.11 -20.52
C ASP A 300 -4.02 -21.63 -20.67
N ASP A 301 -2.80 -22.14 -20.48
CA ASP A 301 -2.50 -23.59 -20.50
C ASP A 301 -2.88 -24.27 -19.17
N LEU A 302 -2.99 -23.50 -18.08
CA LEU A 302 -3.44 -23.98 -16.78
C LEU A 302 -4.91 -24.47 -16.78
N LEU A 303 -5.75 -23.98 -17.69
CA LEU A 303 -7.11 -24.50 -17.89
C LEU A 303 -7.12 -25.92 -18.45
N ILE A 304 -6.09 -26.29 -19.21
CA ILE A 304 -5.91 -27.66 -19.70
C ILE A 304 -5.57 -28.59 -18.52
N TYR A 305 -4.75 -28.13 -17.58
CA TYR A 305 -4.39 -28.88 -16.36
C TYR A 305 -5.56 -29.06 -15.37
N LEU A 306 -6.50 -28.10 -15.29
CA LEU A 306 -7.71 -28.24 -14.47
C LEU A 306 -8.69 -29.30 -15.01
N SER A 307 -8.59 -29.66 -16.29
CA SER A 307 -9.39 -30.73 -16.91
C SER A 307 -8.77 -32.13 -16.78
N ASP A 308 -7.56 -32.23 -16.24
CA ASP A 308 -6.84 -33.48 -16.06
C ASP A 308 -7.30 -34.21 -14.77
N ALA A 309 -7.87 -35.40 -14.94
CA ALA A 309 -8.42 -36.22 -13.87
C ALA A 309 -7.36 -36.67 -12.84
N GLU A 310 -6.09 -36.78 -13.24
CA GLU A 310 -5.00 -37.21 -12.36
C GLU A 310 -4.55 -36.09 -11.42
N ILE A 311 -4.65 -34.84 -11.86
CA ILE A 311 -4.38 -33.64 -11.04
C ILE A 311 -5.57 -33.31 -10.16
N ALA A 312 -6.79 -33.42 -10.68
CA ALA A 312 -8.02 -33.31 -9.88
C ALA A 312 -8.02 -34.27 -8.69
N ALA A 313 -7.45 -35.48 -8.83
CA ALA A 313 -7.31 -36.45 -7.75
C ALA A 313 -6.30 -36.03 -6.65
N ARG A 314 -5.40 -35.08 -6.91
CA ARG A 314 -4.43 -34.52 -5.95
C ARG A 314 -4.90 -33.19 -5.34
N CYS A 315 -6.08 -32.73 -5.72
CA CYS A 315 -6.66 -31.48 -5.24
C CYS A 315 -7.31 -31.66 -3.88
N THR A 316 -7.13 -30.66 -3.02
CA THR A 316 -8.00 -30.50 -1.85
C THR A 316 -8.97 -29.39 -2.16
N HIS A 317 -10.25 -29.75 -2.26
CA HIS A 317 -11.33 -28.81 -2.49
C HIS A 317 -11.99 -28.44 -1.16
N LEU A 318 -12.03 -27.15 -0.86
CA LEU A 318 -12.79 -26.59 0.24
C LEU A 318 -14.02 -25.90 -0.33
N GLY A 319 -15.15 -26.60 -0.24
CA GLY A 319 -16.43 -26.05 -0.66
C GLY A 319 -16.80 -24.78 0.12
N GLN A 320 -17.61 -23.91 -0.50
CA GLN A 320 -17.99 -22.60 0.05
C GLN A 320 -18.47 -22.61 1.51
N MET A 321 -19.13 -23.67 1.99
CA MET A 321 -19.54 -23.75 3.40
C MET A 321 -18.36 -23.81 4.37
N HIS A 322 -17.27 -24.50 4.03
CA HIS A 322 -16.07 -24.55 4.86
C HIS A 322 -15.37 -23.20 4.87
N LEU A 323 -15.31 -22.53 3.71
CA LEU A 323 -14.81 -21.17 3.58
C LEU A 323 -15.64 -20.18 4.40
N ALA A 324 -16.96 -20.24 4.27
CA ALA A 324 -17.89 -19.39 4.98
C ALA A 324 -17.82 -19.64 6.49
N THR A 325 -17.62 -20.88 6.93
CA THR A 325 -17.45 -21.22 8.35
C THR A 325 -16.13 -20.70 8.89
N ALA A 326 -15.01 -20.88 8.17
CA ALA A 326 -13.71 -20.35 8.56
C ALA A 326 -13.69 -18.83 8.59
N LEU A 327 -14.26 -18.18 7.56
CA LEU A 327 -14.44 -16.74 7.49
C LEU A 327 -15.42 -16.24 8.54
N HIS A 328 -16.46 -17.00 8.90
CA HIS A 328 -17.38 -16.65 9.97
C HIS A 328 -16.71 -16.78 11.34
N VAL A 329 -15.93 -17.83 11.59
CA VAL A 329 -15.11 -18.02 12.80
C VAL A 329 -14.08 -16.89 12.92
N LEU A 330 -13.44 -16.50 11.82
CA LEU A 330 -12.48 -15.39 11.82
C LEU A 330 -13.18 -14.03 11.92
N ALA A 331 -14.31 -13.82 11.25
CA ALA A 331 -15.09 -12.59 11.33
C ALA A 331 -15.75 -12.40 12.71
N SER A 332 -16.18 -13.47 13.38
CA SER A 332 -16.65 -13.43 14.77
C SER A 332 -15.50 -13.20 15.75
N ARG A 333 -14.30 -13.74 15.45
CA ARG A 333 -13.05 -13.39 16.16
C ARG A 333 -12.60 -11.94 15.93
N HIS A 334 -12.85 -11.35 14.77
CA HIS A 334 -12.48 -9.97 14.39
C HIS A 334 -13.56 -8.92 14.73
N ALA A 335 -14.85 -9.26 14.75
CA ALA A 335 -15.95 -8.35 15.08
C ALA A 335 -15.89 -7.88 16.55
N ASN A 336 -15.32 -8.72 17.42
CA ASN A 336 -15.01 -8.39 18.80
C ASN A 336 -13.68 -7.63 18.96
N VAL A 337 -13.00 -7.29 17.85
CA VAL A 337 -11.85 -6.38 17.75
C VAL A 337 -12.28 -5.03 17.14
N ARG A 338 -13.57 -4.66 17.24
CA ARG A 338 -13.96 -3.25 17.07
C ARG A 338 -13.28 -2.43 18.17
N ASN A 339 -12.18 -1.77 17.82
CA ASN A 339 -11.49 -0.84 18.70
C ASN A 339 -11.96 0.60 18.41
N PRO A 340 -12.91 1.16 19.18
CA PRO A 340 -13.24 2.60 19.13
C PRO A 340 -12.20 3.47 19.87
N ARG A 341 -11.06 2.93 20.29
CA ARG A 341 -10.02 3.59 21.08
C ARG A 341 -8.61 3.18 20.62
N PHE A 342 -8.21 3.54 19.41
CA PHE A 342 -6.78 3.79 19.19
C PHE A 342 -6.45 5.21 19.65
N GLY A 343 -6.45 5.38 20.97
CA GLY A 343 -5.55 6.34 21.59
C GLY A 343 -4.11 5.87 21.33
N ARG A 344 -3.22 6.83 21.08
CA ARG A 344 -1.81 6.66 20.70
C ARG A 344 -1.16 5.44 21.38
N LEU A 345 -0.95 4.36 20.63
CA LEU A 345 -0.07 3.26 21.02
C LEU A 345 1.35 3.75 20.84
N SER A 346 2.01 4.11 21.95
CA SER A 346 3.47 4.25 21.95
C SER A 346 4.01 2.82 22.00
N LEU A 347 4.60 2.36 20.89
CA LEU A 347 5.34 1.11 20.89
C LEU A 347 6.63 1.32 21.72
N PRO A 348 6.96 0.42 22.65
CA PRO A 348 8.23 0.48 23.38
C PRO A 348 9.40 0.20 22.43
N ASP A 349 10.60 0.59 22.86
CA ASP A 349 11.86 0.50 22.14
C ASP A 349 12.12 -0.96 21.67
N PRO A 350 12.51 -1.21 20.40
CA PRO A 350 12.70 -2.55 19.83
C PRO A 350 13.77 -3.45 20.49
N SER A 351 14.47 -2.98 21.52
CA SER A 351 15.33 -3.83 22.36
C SER A 351 14.54 -4.73 23.31
N ASP A 352 13.27 -4.40 23.58
CA ASP A 352 12.48 -5.07 24.60
C ASP A 352 11.52 -6.07 23.97
N ASP A 353 11.64 -7.31 24.42
CA ASP A 353 10.79 -8.44 24.05
C ASP A 353 9.34 -8.12 24.43
N THR A 354 8.56 -7.59 23.50
CA THR A 354 7.26 -6.99 23.79
C THR A 354 6.16 -8.00 23.56
N THR A 355 5.53 -8.43 24.66
CA THR A 355 4.36 -9.30 24.61
C THR A 355 3.11 -8.43 24.66
N VAL A 356 2.35 -8.39 23.57
CA VAL A 356 1.06 -7.70 23.51
C VAL A 356 -0.04 -8.74 23.77
N HIS A 357 -0.67 -8.66 24.93
CA HIS A 357 -1.80 -9.52 25.25
C HIS A 357 -3.06 -8.99 24.57
N VAL A 358 -3.58 -9.74 23.61
CA VAL A 358 -4.85 -9.43 22.94
C VAL A 358 -5.92 -10.32 23.57
N THR A 359 -6.75 -9.73 24.43
CA THR A 359 -7.88 -10.44 25.05
C THR A 359 -9.11 -10.23 24.18
N LEU A 360 -9.63 -11.30 23.59
CA LEU A 360 -10.86 -11.28 22.81
C LEU A 360 -12.05 -11.53 23.75
N THR A 361 -13.02 -10.62 23.76
CA THR A 361 -14.22 -10.76 24.58
C THR A 361 -15.31 -11.48 23.81
N ASP A 362 -15.27 -12.82 23.80
CA ASP A 362 -16.47 -13.65 23.58
C ASP A 362 -16.32 -15.10 24.10
N GLY A 363 -15.78 -15.24 25.31
CA GLY A 363 -15.73 -16.53 26.01
C GLY A 363 -14.48 -17.37 25.72
N GLU A 364 -13.65 -17.48 26.75
CA GLU A 364 -12.59 -18.49 27.00
C GLU A 364 -11.31 -18.56 26.15
N GLN A 365 -11.16 -17.86 25.02
CA GLN A 365 -9.89 -17.92 24.27
C GLN A 365 -9.05 -16.63 24.36
N ARG A 366 -7.85 -16.77 24.94
CA ARG A 366 -6.84 -15.72 25.09
C ARG A 366 -5.68 -15.99 24.12
N PHE A 367 -5.30 -14.97 23.36
CA PHE A 367 -4.17 -15.04 22.44
C PHE A 367 -3.05 -14.10 22.89
N ASP A 368 -1.83 -14.62 22.88
CA ASP A 368 -0.62 -13.85 23.14
C ASP A 368 0.07 -13.59 21.79
N LEU A 369 0.03 -12.34 21.34
CA LEU A 369 0.84 -11.88 20.21
C LEU A 369 2.17 -11.39 20.80
N ARG A 370 3.22 -12.18 20.63
CA ARG A 370 4.57 -11.78 21.02
C ARG A 370 5.32 -11.28 19.80
N LEU A 371 5.78 -10.05 19.87
CA LEU A 371 6.61 -9.42 18.86
C LEU A 371 8.06 -9.51 19.36
N THR A 372 8.86 -10.30 18.66
CA THR A 372 10.28 -10.51 18.98
C THR A 372 11.16 -9.84 17.92
N PRO A 373 12.44 -9.56 18.21
CA PRO A 373 13.38 -9.11 17.19
C PRO A 373 13.53 -10.07 15.99
N SER A 374 13.13 -11.34 16.13
CA SER A 374 13.16 -12.38 15.10
C SER A 374 11.85 -12.55 14.30
N GLY A 375 10.74 -11.95 14.72
CA GLY A 375 9.43 -12.14 14.09
C GLY A 375 8.24 -11.99 15.04
N ALA A 376 7.03 -12.21 14.52
CA ALA A 376 5.81 -12.21 15.31
C ALA A 376 5.32 -13.66 15.54
N THR A 377 5.01 -14.01 16.78
CA THR A 377 4.34 -15.27 17.12
C THR A 377 2.95 -14.99 17.69
N LEU A 378 1.93 -15.63 17.13
CA LEU A 378 0.59 -15.66 17.71
C LEU A 378 0.38 -17.02 18.39
N LYS A 379 0.17 -17.00 19.70
CA LYS A 379 -0.01 -18.21 20.52
C LYS A 379 -1.41 -18.24 21.14
N SER A 380 -2.11 -19.36 21.00
CA SER A 380 -3.32 -19.63 21.79
C SER A 380 -2.90 -20.08 23.19
N ALA A 381 -3.59 -19.58 24.22
CA ALA A 381 -3.37 -20.03 25.60
C ALA A 381 -3.77 -21.51 25.82
N GLN A 382 -4.60 -22.10 24.93
CA GLN A 382 -5.09 -23.48 25.07
C GLN A 382 -4.30 -24.49 24.22
N ASP A 383 -3.85 -24.12 23.01
CA ASP A 383 -3.43 -25.11 21.99
C ASP A 383 -2.00 -24.94 21.42
N GLY A 384 -1.23 -23.93 21.86
CA GLY A 384 0.14 -23.70 21.37
C GLY A 384 0.28 -22.61 20.29
N VAL A 385 1.45 -22.55 19.62
CA VAL A 385 1.78 -21.50 18.63
C VAL A 385 1.06 -21.81 17.32
N HIS A 386 0.21 -20.90 16.85
CA HIS A 386 -0.58 -21.12 15.62
C HIS A 386 -0.02 -20.41 14.39
N MET A 387 0.85 -19.42 14.58
CA MET A 387 1.42 -18.69 13.46
C MET A 387 2.74 -18.05 13.88
N TYR A 388 3.80 -18.33 13.13
CA TYR A 388 5.08 -17.65 13.23
C TYR A 388 5.35 -16.92 11.93
N LEU A 389 5.59 -15.62 12.01
CA LEU A 389 5.97 -14.76 10.89
C LEU A 389 7.43 -14.33 11.10
N PRO A 390 8.41 -14.96 10.43
CA PRO A 390 9.82 -14.60 10.57
C PRO A 390 10.06 -13.18 10.04
N ARG A 391 10.93 -12.41 10.71
CA ARG A 391 11.29 -11.04 10.28
C ARG A 391 11.89 -10.99 8.88
N GLY A 392 12.58 -12.05 8.44
CA GLY A 392 13.11 -12.18 7.08
C GLY A 392 12.04 -12.26 5.97
N GLN A 393 10.77 -12.50 6.34
CA GLN A 393 9.62 -12.53 5.43
C GLN A 393 8.84 -11.20 5.41
N LEU A 394 9.27 -10.17 6.16
CA LEU A 394 8.76 -8.79 6.07
C LEU A 394 9.40 -7.99 4.90
N THR A 395 9.81 -8.72 3.86
CA THR A 395 10.69 -8.37 2.73
C THR A 395 12.15 -8.03 3.06
N PRO A 396 13.11 -8.61 2.32
CA PRO A 396 14.50 -8.19 2.28
C PRO A 396 14.72 -7.16 1.16
N TYR A 397 15.21 -5.97 1.50
CA TYR A 397 15.94 -5.12 0.54
C TYR A 397 16.96 -4.26 1.30
N SER A 398 18.03 -4.91 1.78
CA SER A 398 19.36 -4.35 2.09
C SER A 398 20.18 -5.38 2.87
N ALA A 399 20.64 -6.43 2.19
CA ALA A 399 21.68 -7.30 2.74
C ALA A 399 22.72 -7.56 1.64
N ARG A 400 23.64 -6.61 1.49
CA ARG A 400 25.02 -6.80 0.98
C ARG A 400 25.79 -5.51 1.20
N LEU A 401 26.42 -5.41 2.38
CA LEU A 401 27.75 -4.82 2.60
C LEU A 401 28.06 -4.84 4.11
N ALA A 402 28.49 -6.01 4.59
CA ALA A 402 29.23 -6.14 5.84
C ALA A 402 30.11 -7.38 5.74
N HIS A 403 31.16 -7.29 4.91
CA HIS A 403 32.39 -8.07 5.03
C HIS A 403 33.48 -7.41 4.17
N ARG A 404 34.05 -6.33 4.71
CA ARG A 404 35.50 -6.08 4.81
C ARG A 404 35.73 -4.79 5.59
#